data_AF-A0AA40IS37-F1
#
_entry.id   AF-A0AA40IS37-F1
#
_cell.length_a   1.000
_cell.length_b   1.000
_cell.length_c   1.000
_cell.angle_alpha   90.00
_cell.angle_beta   90.00
_cell.angle_gamma   90.00
#
_symmetry.space_group_name_H-M   'P 1'
#
loop_
_entity.id
_entity.type
_entity.pdbx_description
1 polymer ?
#
loop_
_entity_poly.entity_id
_entity_poly.type
_entity_poly.pdbx_seq_one_letter_code
_entity_poly.pdbx_strand_id
1 'polypeptide(L)'
;MFTNANVCYGQTPYTNNYINSGGYQIKISNQSGLTITLKLTYSLGGTTNEVTSPNIEYGSEYSAPLPDKSSRITITIYDNSDPENPTIIYKIPLFYPRNACYLVSGTGVSSTVKEVSCSSLGSSNNTCSNCCCCCCCMCNYKQ
;
A
#
# COMPACT_ATOMS: atom_id res chain seq x y z
N MET A 1 10.01 -7.50 40.43
CA MET A 1 10.35 -6.28 39.67
C MET A 1 9.65 -6.40 38.33
N PHE A 2 8.58 -5.64 38.14
CA PHE A 2 7.69 -5.79 36.99
C PHE A 2 8.18 -4.99 35.78
N THR A 3 7.92 -5.59 34.63
CA THR A 3 8.35 -5.29 33.27
C THR A 3 7.85 -3.94 32.73
N ASN A 4 8.75 -3.19 32.08
CA ASN A 4 8.40 -2.02 31.28
C ASN A 4 7.69 -2.46 30.00
N ALA A 5 6.38 -2.24 29.94
CA ALA A 5 5.61 -2.26 28.71
C ALA A 5 5.97 -1.00 27.89
N ASN A 6 6.75 -1.17 26.82
CA ASN A 6 6.92 -0.11 25.83
C ASN A 6 5.70 -0.11 24.92
N VAL A 7 4.82 0.84 25.21
CA VAL A 7 3.54 1.04 24.55
C VAL A 7 3.79 1.63 23.16
N CYS A 8 3.53 0.85 22.11
CA CYS A 8 3.47 1.35 20.73
C CYS A 8 2.16 2.12 20.53
N TYR A 9 2.14 3.41 20.86
CA TYR A 9 1.10 4.33 20.40
C TYR A 9 1.44 4.84 19.00
N GLY A 10 0.82 4.22 17.99
CA GLY A 10 0.52 4.87 16.71
C GLY A 10 -0.99 5.16 16.70
N GLN A 11 -1.36 6.44 16.68
CA GLN A 11 -2.76 6.87 16.76
C GLN A 11 -3.58 6.34 15.58
N THR A 12 -4.59 5.52 15.88
CA THR A 12 -5.67 5.18 14.97
C THR A 12 -6.78 6.23 15.08
N PRO A 13 -7.19 6.94 14.01
CA PRO A 13 -8.49 7.57 13.99
C PRO A 13 -9.53 6.56 13.49
N TYR A 14 -10.49 6.28 14.36
CA TYR A 14 -11.74 5.52 14.17
C TYR A 14 -11.67 3.99 14.27
N THR A 15 -11.84 3.53 15.49
CA THR A 15 -12.30 2.17 15.85
C THR A 15 -13.60 1.83 15.14
N ASN A 16 -13.52 1.04 14.08
CA ASN A 16 -14.59 0.14 13.68
C ASN A 16 -14.09 -1.28 14.00
N ASN A 17 -14.69 -1.95 14.99
CA ASN A 17 -14.20 -3.20 15.58
C ASN A 17 -14.32 -4.43 14.66
N TYR A 18 -14.21 -4.26 13.34
CA TYR A 18 -14.22 -5.32 12.33
C TYR A 18 -12.88 -5.50 11.59
N ILE A 19 -11.83 -4.73 11.91
CA ILE A 19 -10.54 -4.72 11.16
C ILE A 19 -9.46 -5.61 11.79
N ASN A 20 -9.83 -6.70 12.47
CA ASN A 20 -8.86 -7.71 12.94
C ASN A 20 -9.24 -9.11 12.45
N SER A 21 -9.17 -9.28 11.13
CA SER A 21 -8.98 -10.55 10.42
C SER A 21 -7.99 -10.24 9.30
N GLY A 22 -7.09 -11.15 8.95
CA GLY A 22 -5.99 -10.93 8.00
C GLY A 22 -6.36 -10.02 6.82
N GLY A 23 -5.55 -9.01 6.52
CA GLY A 23 -5.83 -8.09 5.42
C GLY A 23 -5.02 -8.44 4.18
N TYR A 24 -5.59 -8.19 3.01
CA TYR A 24 -4.80 -8.06 1.78
C TYR A 24 -4.15 -6.68 1.71
N GLN A 25 -3.19 -6.51 0.80
CA GLN A 25 -2.53 -5.23 0.58
C GLN A 25 -2.49 -4.89 -0.91
N ILE A 26 -2.76 -3.62 -1.21
CA ILE A 26 -2.54 -3.03 -2.52
C ILE A 26 -1.28 -2.19 -2.42
N LYS A 27 -0.23 -2.62 -3.11
CA LYS A 27 1.04 -1.87 -3.18
C LYS A 27 1.17 -1.21 -4.54
N ILE A 28 1.67 0.02 -4.54
CA ILE A 28 2.00 0.75 -5.75
C ILE A 28 3.43 1.29 -5.64
N SER A 29 4.19 1.15 -6.72
CA SER A 29 5.55 1.68 -6.85
C SER A 29 5.58 2.67 -8.01
N ASN A 30 6.06 3.87 -7.75
CA ASN A 30 6.15 4.92 -8.75
C ASN A 30 7.55 4.96 -9.36
N GLN A 31 7.65 4.59 -10.63
CA GLN A 31 8.84 4.76 -11.47
C GLN A 31 8.55 5.68 -12.66
N SER A 32 7.50 6.51 -12.55
CA SER A 32 7.13 7.50 -13.57
C SER A 32 7.70 8.87 -13.22
N GLY A 33 7.86 9.74 -14.23
CA GLY A 33 8.24 11.14 -14.03
C GLY A 33 7.14 12.03 -13.47
N LEU A 34 6.11 11.46 -12.84
CA LEU A 34 4.95 12.14 -12.28
C LEU A 34 4.92 11.98 -10.76
N THR A 35 4.36 12.95 -10.06
CA THR A 35 3.90 12.75 -8.68
C THR A 35 2.52 12.10 -8.74
N ILE A 36 2.35 10.90 -8.19
CA ILE A 36 1.07 10.18 -8.27
C ILE A 36 0.38 10.05 -6.92
N THR A 37 -0.93 9.83 -6.93
CA THR A 37 -1.70 9.41 -5.75
C THR A 37 -2.55 8.19 -6.05
N LEU A 38 -2.72 7.34 -5.05
CA LEU A 38 -3.58 6.15 -5.07
C LEU A 38 -4.90 6.47 -4.36
N LYS A 39 -6.02 6.18 -5.00
CA LYS A 39 -7.34 6.10 -4.35
C LYS A 39 -7.88 4.68 -4.46
N LEU A 40 -8.06 4.04 -3.32
CA LEU A 40 -8.68 2.72 -3.18
C LEU A 40 -10.11 2.89 -2.68
N THR A 41 -11.09 2.49 -3.49
CA THR A 41 -12.51 2.47 -3.12
C THR A 41 -12.98 1.02 -3.03
N TYR A 42 -13.72 0.65 -1.98
CA TYR A 42 -14.25 -0.71 -1.80
C TYR A 42 -15.53 -0.70 -0.96
N SER A 43 -16.35 -1.74 -1.08
CA SER A 43 -17.53 -1.96 -0.26
C SER A 43 -17.29 -3.04 0.79
N LEU A 44 -17.57 -2.73 2.06
CA LEU A 44 -17.46 -3.65 3.19
C LEU A 44 -18.68 -3.48 4.09
N GLY A 45 -19.37 -4.57 4.41
CA GLY A 45 -20.58 -4.52 5.24
C GLY A 45 -21.73 -3.70 4.64
N GLY A 46 -21.78 -3.54 3.31
CA GLY A 46 -22.77 -2.70 2.62
C GLY A 46 -22.41 -1.21 2.54
N THR A 47 -21.30 -0.78 3.15
CA THR A 47 -20.82 0.61 3.12
C THR A 47 -19.68 0.76 2.13
N THR A 48 -19.66 1.87 1.37
CA THR A 48 -18.52 2.25 0.53
C THR A 48 -17.47 2.96 1.39
N ASN A 49 -16.23 2.51 1.29
CA ASN A 49 -15.07 3.05 1.99
C ASN A 49 -14.05 3.53 0.96
N GLU A 50 -13.29 4.56 1.33
CA GLU A 50 -12.25 5.13 0.48
C GLU A 50 -10.98 5.35 1.29
N VAL A 51 -9.83 5.03 0.68
CA VAL A 51 -8.50 5.29 1.21
C VAL A 51 -7.71 6.01 0.12
N THR A 52 -7.19 7.19 0.44
CA THR A 52 -6.33 7.97 -0.46
C THR A 52 -4.93 8.05 0.11
N SER A 53 -3.91 7.76 -0.70
CA SER A 53 -2.51 7.89 -0.29
C SER A 53 -2.09 9.36 -0.24
N PRO A 54 -1.00 9.68 0.48
CA PRO A 54 -0.19 10.86 0.20
C PRO A 54 0.38 10.83 -1.22
N ASN A 55 1.05 11.92 -1.61
CA ASN A 55 1.86 11.96 -2.83
C ASN A 55 2.92 10.86 -2.81
N ILE A 56 3.03 10.15 -3.93
CA ILE A 56 4.01 9.09 -4.14
C ILE A 56 4.96 9.61 -5.20
N GLU A 57 6.12 10.08 -4.76
CA GLU A 57 7.15 10.62 -5.65
C GLU A 57 7.86 9.52 -6.43
N TYR A 58 8.63 9.91 -7.45
CA TYR A 58 9.48 8.99 -8.20
C TYR A 58 10.39 8.17 -7.26
N GLY A 59 10.49 6.87 -7.54
CA GLY A 59 11.27 5.91 -6.75
C GLY A 59 10.60 5.48 -5.43
N SER A 60 9.42 6.02 -5.10
CA SER A 60 8.73 5.75 -3.84
C SER A 60 7.57 4.78 -4.01
N GLU A 61 7.12 4.23 -2.88
CA GLU A 61 6.07 3.21 -2.84
C GLU A 61 5.05 3.51 -1.75
N TYR A 62 3.82 3.04 -1.95
CA TYR A 62 2.76 3.10 -0.95
C TYR A 62 2.03 1.77 -0.87
N SER A 63 1.59 1.40 0.33
CA SER A 63 0.79 0.19 0.57
C SER A 63 -0.49 0.57 1.30
N ALA A 64 -1.63 0.24 0.70
CA ALA A 64 -2.95 0.39 1.30
C ALA A 64 -3.46 -0.96 1.81
N PRO A 65 -3.96 -1.05 3.06
CA PRO A 65 -4.64 -2.25 3.51
C PRO A 65 -5.97 -2.41 2.79
N LEU A 66 -6.32 -3.64 2.46
CA LEU A 66 -7.61 -4.05 1.90
C LEU A 66 -8.22 -5.11 2.80
N PRO A 67 -9.29 -4.80 3.54
CA PRO A 67 -9.93 -5.76 4.43
C PRO A 67 -10.44 -7.01 3.70
N ASP A 68 -10.41 -8.14 4.38
CA ASP A 68 -11.11 -9.35 3.99
C ASP A 68 -12.58 -9.05 3.67
N LYS A 69 -13.15 -9.81 2.71
CA LYS A 69 -14.56 -9.69 2.27
C LYS A 69 -14.93 -8.34 1.63
N SER A 70 -13.96 -7.50 1.32
CA SER A 70 -14.19 -6.31 0.48
C SER A 70 -14.73 -6.71 -0.88
N SER A 71 -15.66 -5.92 -1.43
CA SER A 71 -16.26 -6.12 -2.74
C SER A 71 -16.31 -4.80 -3.52
N ARG A 72 -16.63 -4.84 -4.83
CA ARG A 72 -16.68 -3.63 -5.69
C ARG A 72 -15.39 -2.79 -5.60
N ILE A 73 -14.24 -3.47 -5.53
CA ILE A 73 -12.95 -2.86 -5.26
C ILE A 73 -12.47 -2.16 -6.54
N THR A 74 -12.08 -0.90 -6.40
CA THR A 74 -11.56 -0.08 -7.49
C THR A 74 -10.31 0.62 -7.03
N ILE A 75 -9.24 0.45 -7.79
CA ILE A 75 -7.99 1.18 -7.63
C ILE A 75 -7.97 2.29 -8.68
N THR A 76 -7.83 3.54 -8.25
CA THR A 76 -7.66 4.68 -9.16
C THR A 76 -6.30 5.31 -8.89
N ILE A 77 -5.54 5.57 -9.95
CA ILE A 77 -4.24 6.22 -9.86
C ILE A 77 -4.38 7.57 -10.55
N TYR A 78 -3.99 8.63 -9.85
CA TYR A 78 -4.03 10.00 -10.35
C TYR A 78 -2.61 10.52 -10.59
N ASP A 79 -2.47 11.37 -11.60
CA ASP A 79 -1.38 12.32 -11.72
C ASP A 79 -1.77 13.50 -10.81
N ASN A 80 -0.94 13.72 -9.80
CA ASN A 80 -1.12 14.76 -8.79
C ASN A 80 -0.01 15.82 -8.87
N SER A 81 0.59 16.00 -10.06
CA SER A 81 1.58 17.05 -10.32
C SER A 81 0.96 18.45 -10.22
N ASP A 82 -0.34 18.58 -10.51
CA ASP A 82 -1.19 19.73 -10.14
C ASP A 82 -2.26 19.28 -9.13
N PRO A 83 -2.07 19.53 -7.82
CA PRO A 83 -3.00 19.12 -6.77
C PRO A 83 -4.39 19.77 -6.87
N GLU A 84 -4.53 20.91 -7.56
CA GLU A 84 -5.83 21.55 -7.77
C GLU A 84 -6.65 20.82 -8.84
N ASN A 85 -5.98 20.13 -9.77
CA ASN A 85 -6.60 19.43 -10.90
C ASN A 85 -5.99 18.03 -11.13
N PRO A 86 -6.14 17.09 -10.17
CA PRO A 86 -5.60 15.74 -10.33
C PRO A 86 -6.28 15.00 -11.49
N THR A 87 -5.46 14.44 -12.38
CA THR A 87 -5.95 13.75 -13.58
C THR A 87 -5.90 12.25 -13.40
N ILE A 88 -6.99 11.54 -13.75
CA ILE A 88 -7.01 10.07 -13.67
C ILE A 88 -6.07 9.49 -14.73
N ILE A 89 -5.08 8.72 -14.28
CA ILE A 89 -4.19 7.97 -15.15
C ILE A 89 -4.79 6.60 -15.47
N TYR A 90 -5.17 5.87 -14.42
CA TYR A 90 -5.70 4.51 -14.55
C TYR A 90 -6.80 4.24 -13.54
N LYS A 91 -7.74 3.38 -13.94
CA LYS A 91 -8.78 2.82 -13.10
C LYS A 91 -8.83 1.31 -13.27
N ILE A 92 -8.54 0.57 -12.21
CA ILE A 92 -8.36 -0.87 -12.22
C ILE A 92 -9.42 -1.50 -11.30
N PRO A 93 -10.40 -2.24 -11.85
CA PRO A 93 -11.35 -2.99 -11.04
C PRO A 93 -10.72 -4.29 -10.53
N LEU A 94 -10.96 -4.61 -9.26
CA LEU A 94 -10.62 -5.89 -8.66
C LEU A 94 -11.90 -6.65 -8.31
N PHE A 95 -12.05 -7.85 -8.88
CA PHE A 95 -13.25 -8.68 -8.70
C PHE A 95 -13.38 -9.29 -7.30
N TYR A 96 -12.25 -9.55 -6.64
CA TYR A 96 -12.18 -10.14 -5.31
C TYR A 96 -10.97 -9.57 -4.55
N PRO A 97 -11.01 -9.55 -3.21
CA PRO A 97 -9.90 -9.03 -2.42
C PRO A 97 -8.70 -9.98 -2.53
N ARG A 98 -7.54 -9.43 -2.90
CA ARG A 98 -6.26 -10.13 -3.00
C ARG A 98 -5.11 -9.15 -2.80
N ASN A 99 -3.91 -9.69 -2.53
CA ASN A 99 -2.70 -8.89 -2.65
C ASN A 99 -2.47 -8.55 -4.12
N ALA A 100 -2.26 -7.27 -4.43
CA ALA A 100 -1.95 -6.83 -5.78
C ALA A 100 -0.93 -5.71 -5.74
N CYS A 101 -0.01 -5.75 -6.70
CA CYS A 101 1.14 -4.86 -6.74
C CYS A 101 1.25 -4.25 -8.12
N TYR A 102 1.38 -2.93 -8.18
CA TYR A 102 1.38 -2.19 -9.43
C TYR A 102 2.64 -1.34 -9.56
N LEU A 103 3.23 -1.39 -10.74
CA LEU A 103 4.32 -0.51 -11.14
C LEU A 103 3.77 0.55 -12.08
N VAL A 104 3.91 1.82 -11.70
CA VAL A 104 3.60 2.96 -12.56
C VAL A 104 4.88 3.43 -13.22
N SER A 105 4.86 3.63 -14.53
CA SER A 105 6.04 4.05 -15.30
C SER A 105 5.63 4.98 -16.43
N GLY A 106 6.60 5.71 -16.99
CA GLY A 106 6.35 6.65 -18.09
C GLY A 106 6.34 8.11 -17.64
N THR A 107 5.61 8.96 -18.36
CA THR A 107 5.59 10.42 -18.17
C THR A 107 4.16 10.97 -18.26
N GLY A 108 3.97 12.29 -18.04
CA GLY A 108 2.66 12.94 -18.15
C GLY A 108 1.96 12.80 -19.49
N VAL A 109 2.71 12.58 -20.58
CA VAL A 109 2.12 12.36 -21.92
C VAL A 109 1.91 10.88 -22.25
N SER A 110 2.58 9.97 -21.55
CA SER A 110 2.53 8.53 -21.80
C SER A 110 2.89 7.76 -20.54
N SER A 111 1.91 7.54 -19.69
CA SER A 111 2.02 6.75 -18.48
C SER A 111 1.46 5.35 -18.71
N THR A 112 2.04 4.38 -18.02
CA THR A 112 1.63 2.97 -18.08
C THR A 112 1.58 2.39 -16.69
N VAL A 113 0.62 1.51 -16.45
CA VAL A 113 0.50 0.77 -15.19
C VAL A 113 0.50 -0.73 -15.51
N LYS A 114 1.36 -1.47 -14.79
CA LYS A 114 1.47 -2.92 -14.92
C LYS A 114 1.29 -3.57 -13.56
N GLU A 115 0.46 -4.62 -13.51
CA GLU A 115 0.44 -5.53 -12.36
C GLU A 115 1.72 -6.36 -12.39
N VAL A 116 2.43 -6.42 -11.26
CA VAL A 116 3.70 -7.12 -11.09
C VAL A 116 3.65 -7.98 -9.83
N SER A 117 4.62 -8.88 -9.67
CA SER A 117 4.74 -9.63 -8.42
C SER A 117 5.02 -8.66 -7.26
N CYS A 118 4.35 -8.87 -6.12
CA CYS A 118 4.67 -8.10 -4.92
C CYS A 118 6.11 -8.31 -4.43
N SER A 119 6.70 -9.47 -4.72
CA SER A 119 8.10 -9.74 -4.43
C SER A 119 9.07 -8.91 -5.29
N SER A 120 8.65 -8.44 -6.47
CA SER A 120 9.50 -7.65 -7.38
C SER A 120 9.52 -6.16 -7.06
N LEU A 121 8.60 -5.66 -6.23
CA LEU A 121 8.60 -4.25 -5.77
C LEU A 121 9.48 -4.05 -4.53
N GLY A 122 10.42 -4.96 -4.28
CA GLY A 122 11.16 -5.01 -3.02
C GLY A 122 10.29 -5.42 -1.84
N SER A 123 10.85 -6.22 -0.93
CA SER A 123 10.25 -6.39 0.40
C SER A 123 10.05 -4.99 0.97
N SER A 124 8.83 -4.68 1.41
CA SER A 124 8.74 -3.65 2.45
C SER A 124 9.77 -4.05 3.50
N ASN A 125 10.61 -3.11 3.93
CA ASN A 125 11.30 -3.29 5.19
C ASN A 125 10.20 -3.36 6.24
N ASN A 126 9.62 -4.56 6.43
CA ASN A 126 9.14 -5.00 7.70
C ASN A 126 10.38 -5.00 8.58
N THR A 127 10.67 -3.82 9.13
CA THR A 127 11.47 -3.66 10.34
C THR A 127 10.63 -4.17 11.51
N CYS A 128 10.05 -5.36 11.39
CA CYS A 128 9.97 -6.25 12.53
C CYS A 128 11.35 -6.88 12.62
N SER A 129 12.27 -6.19 13.28
CA SER A 129 13.46 -6.82 13.84
C SER A 129 13.00 -7.83 14.89
N ASN A 130 12.60 -8.99 14.42
CA ASN A 130 12.74 -10.23 15.16
C ASN A 130 13.20 -11.26 14.15
N CYS A 131 14.49 -11.59 14.25
CA CYS A 131 15.09 -12.74 13.59
C CYS A 131 14.22 -13.96 13.86
N CYS A 132 13.43 -14.37 12.86
CA CYS A 132 12.87 -15.71 12.81
C CYS A 132 13.75 -16.54 11.89
N CYS A 133 14.46 -17.47 12.52
CA CYS A 133 15.28 -18.52 11.96
C CYS A 133 14.62 -19.18 10.73
N CYS A 134 15.29 -19.14 9.58
CA CYS A 134 15.70 -20.35 8.86
C CYS A 134 16.58 -19.98 7.65
N CYS A 135 17.87 -20.30 7.79
CA CYS A 135 18.88 -20.51 6.76
C CYS A 135 19.26 -19.34 5.83
N CYS A 136 20.52 -18.90 6.02
CA CYS A 136 21.40 -18.25 5.04
C CYS A 136 21.53 -16.72 5.03
N CYS A 137 21.76 -16.05 6.17
CA CYS A 137 22.51 -14.79 6.19
C CYS A 137 23.21 -14.56 7.54
N MET A 138 24.53 -14.34 7.51
CA MET A 138 25.33 -13.99 8.69
C MET A 138 24.92 -12.61 9.23
N CYS A 139 24.36 -12.56 10.43
CA CYS A 139 24.20 -11.32 11.18
C CYS A 139 25.57 -10.83 11.65
N ASN A 140 26.09 -9.76 11.03
CA ASN A 140 27.25 -9.03 11.54
C ASN A 140 26.82 -8.19 12.75
N TYR A 141 27.12 -8.66 13.96
CA TYR A 141 27.09 -7.85 15.17
C TYR A 141 28.44 -7.14 15.31
N LYS A 142 28.47 -5.82 15.15
CA LYS A 142 29.63 -5.02 15.57
C LYS A 142 29.52 -4.76 17.07
N GLN A 143 30.60 -5.09 17.77
CA GLN A 143 30.85 -4.87 19.20
C GLN A 143 30.74 -3.40 19.58
#